data_AF-A0A2D5MVJ9-F1
#
_entry.id   AF-A0A2D5MVJ9-F1
#
_cell.length_a   1.000
_cell.length_b   1.000
_cell.length_c   1.000
_cell.angle_alpha   90.00
_cell.angle_beta   90.00
_cell.angle_gamma   90.00
#
_symmetry.space_group_name_H-M   'P 1'
#
loop_
_entity.id
_entity.type
_entity.pdbx_description
1 polymer ?
#
loop_
_entity_poly.entity_id
_entity_poly.type
_entity_poly.pdbx_seq_one_letter_code
_entity_poly.pdbx_strand_id
1 'polypeptide(L)'
;MAERPSDIQNWQKRQFISFGPHFRIDSGNPQMGLNGEMVYNLFAETDSGDSNIMGLQNGGNFQIFNDKSIEIYGNQEGKGGVGINLCTFNGGQIALTAKGGGEVLIKGRKIVLEAEDIEILSSNTLRLGDSSCSSVDIYGTRIHGHGVTGNYFVRQLSAGSLVQRAFANSHCQEDLPT
;
A
#
# COMPACT_ATOMS: atom_id res chain seq x y z
N MET A 1 5.69 -26.48 -9.16
CA MET A 1 6.92 -25.93 -8.56
C MET A 1 8.08 -26.48 -9.38
N ALA A 2 9.01 -25.64 -9.83
CA ALA A 2 10.17 -26.10 -10.59
C ALA A 2 11.23 -26.60 -9.61
N GLU A 3 11.77 -27.79 -9.84
CA GLU A 3 12.88 -28.33 -9.04
C GLU A 3 14.18 -28.18 -9.83
N ARG A 4 15.32 -27.93 -9.15
CA ARG A 4 16.62 -27.90 -9.84
C ARG A 4 16.93 -29.26 -10.48
N PRO A 5 17.79 -29.34 -11.50
CA PRO A 5 18.36 -30.61 -11.93
C PRO A 5 18.93 -31.38 -10.73
N SER A 6 18.65 -32.69 -10.66
CA SER A 6 19.01 -33.58 -9.54
C SER A 6 20.47 -33.46 -9.09
N ASP A 7 21.36 -33.19 -10.05
CA ASP A 7 22.81 -33.19 -9.87
C ASP A 7 23.33 -31.98 -9.06
N ILE A 8 22.47 -30.97 -8.84
CA ILE A 8 22.80 -29.74 -8.09
C ILE A 8 21.96 -29.63 -6.80
N GLN A 9 21.00 -30.53 -6.58
CA GLN A 9 20.17 -30.55 -5.38
C GLN A 9 20.94 -31.13 -4.19
N ASN A 10 21.43 -30.26 -3.30
CA ASN A 10 22.13 -30.71 -2.11
C ASN A 10 21.16 -31.03 -0.96
N TRP A 11 20.50 -32.18 -1.05
CA TRP A 11 19.58 -32.67 -0.01
C TRP A 11 20.25 -32.93 1.34
N GLN A 12 21.57 -33.16 1.37
CA GLN A 12 22.31 -33.39 2.62
C GLN A 12 22.36 -32.14 3.51
N LYS A 13 22.22 -30.95 2.92
CA LYS A 13 22.15 -29.68 3.67
C LYS A 13 20.77 -29.45 4.30
N ARG A 14 19.73 -30.16 3.86
CA ARG A 14 18.37 -29.95 4.34
C ARG A 14 18.24 -30.46 5.76
N GLN A 15 17.75 -29.60 6.65
CA GLN A 15 17.42 -29.97 8.02
C GLN A 15 16.00 -29.52 8.31
N PHE A 16 15.22 -30.36 8.99
CA PHE A 16 13.89 -29.99 9.41
C PHE A 16 13.54 -30.57 10.77
N ILE A 17 12.68 -29.85 11.47
CA ILE A 17 12.05 -30.29 12.70
C ILE A 17 10.55 -30.13 12.50
N SER A 18 9.81 -31.21 12.74
CA SER A 18 8.35 -31.24 12.62
C SER A 18 7.75 -31.35 14.02
N PHE A 19 6.81 -30.46 14.32
CA PHE A 19 6.01 -30.50 15.53
C PHE A 19 4.64 -31.08 15.18
N GLY A 20 4.63 -32.40 14.95
CA GLY A 20 3.46 -33.09 14.41
C GLY A 20 3.25 -32.84 12.91
N PRO A 21 2.06 -33.16 12.38
CA PRO A 21 1.76 -33.01 10.95
C PRO A 21 1.46 -31.56 10.55
N HIS A 22 1.11 -30.70 11.50
CA HIS A 22 0.54 -29.37 11.25
C HIS A 22 1.56 -28.23 11.29
N PHE A 23 2.77 -28.44 11.82
CA PHE A 23 3.78 -27.39 11.91
C PHE A 23 5.19 -27.94 11.68
N ARG A 24 5.97 -27.25 10.85
CA ARG A 24 7.33 -27.64 10.48
C ARG A 24 8.23 -26.43 10.27
N ILE A 25 9.46 -26.54 10.74
CA ILE A 25 10.57 -25.65 10.41
C ILE A 25 11.49 -26.42 9.46
N ASP A 26 11.74 -25.89 8.27
CA ASP A 26 12.55 -26.50 7.22
C ASP A 26 13.66 -25.54 6.80
N SER A 27 14.89 -26.02 6.69
CA SER A 27 16.08 -25.23 6.35
C SER A 27 16.87 -25.92 5.25
N GLY A 28 17.45 -25.15 4.33
CA GLY A 28 18.27 -25.67 3.23
C GLY A 28 17.50 -26.58 2.28
N ASN A 29 16.22 -26.29 2.02
CA ASN A 29 15.42 -27.07 1.08
C ASN A 29 15.84 -26.71 -0.37
N PRO A 30 16.37 -27.67 -1.16
CA PRO A 30 16.83 -27.42 -2.52
C PRO A 30 15.70 -27.19 -3.54
N GLN A 31 14.43 -27.33 -3.12
CA GLN A 31 13.29 -26.95 -3.95
C GLN A 31 13.29 -25.43 -4.20
N MET A 32 13.11 -25.04 -5.46
CA MET A 32 13.19 -23.63 -5.86
C MET A 32 11.87 -22.91 -5.52
N GLY A 33 12.00 -21.83 -4.77
CA GLY A 33 11.00 -20.76 -4.74
C GLY A 33 11.09 -19.87 -5.98
N LEU A 34 10.36 -18.76 -5.96
CA LEU A 34 10.33 -17.80 -7.06
C LEU A 34 11.71 -17.13 -7.30
N ASN A 35 12.51 -16.96 -6.24
CA ASN A 35 13.85 -16.34 -6.29
C ASN A 35 14.95 -17.25 -5.67
N GLY A 36 14.97 -18.52 -6.09
CA GLY A 36 15.99 -19.48 -5.67
C GLY A 36 15.57 -20.42 -4.53
N GLU A 37 16.55 -21.17 -4.01
CA GLU A 37 16.36 -22.12 -2.91
C GLU A 37 15.88 -21.42 -1.63
N MET A 38 15.07 -22.10 -0.82
CA MET A 38 14.63 -21.57 0.46
C MET A 38 15.76 -21.76 1.49
N VAL A 39 16.24 -20.64 2.05
CA VAL A 39 17.22 -20.68 3.17
C VAL A 39 16.56 -21.30 4.38
N TYR A 40 15.37 -20.81 4.73
CA TYR A 40 14.50 -21.41 5.72
C TYR A 40 13.04 -21.15 5.39
N ASN A 41 12.17 -21.98 5.92
CA ASN A 41 10.72 -21.86 5.82
C ASN A 41 10.05 -22.36 7.10
N LEU A 42 9.03 -21.64 7.55
CA LEU A 42 8.09 -22.11 8.56
C LEU A 42 6.79 -22.41 7.84
N PHE A 43 6.34 -23.66 7.97
CA PHE A 43 5.10 -24.14 7.40
C PHE A 43 4.14 -24.47 8.53
N ALA A 44 2.91 -23.98 8.42
CA ALA A 44 1.81 -24.36 9.29
C ALA A 44 0.57 -24.71 8.44
N GLU A 45 -0.21 -25.68 8.89
CA GLU A 45 -1.49 -26.07 8.31
C GLU A 45 -2.52 -26.20 9.42
N THR A 46 -3.71 -25.64 9.21
CA THR A 46 -4.84 -25.81 10.14
C THR A 46 -5.54 -27.15 9.93
N ASP A 47 -6.38 -27.55 10.87
CA ASP A 47 -7.23 -28.74 10.70
C ASP A 47 -8.21 -28.61 9.51
N SER A 48 -8.48 -27.38 9.06
CA SER A 48 -9.29 -27.07 7.86
C SER A 48 -8.50 -27.14 6.55
N GLY A 49 -7.19 -27.41 6.59
CA GLY A 49 -6.30 -27.47 5.44
C GLY A 49 -5.85 -26.09 4.91
N ASP A 50 -6.06 -25.02 5.68
CA ASP A 50 -5.56 -23.69 5.33
C ASP A 50 -4.10 -23.58 5.74
N SER A 51 -3.27 -23.06 4.84
CA SER A 51 -1.82 -23.03 5.00
C SER A 51 -1.27 -21.63 5.27
N ASN A 52 -0.21 -21.59 6.07
CA ASN A 52 0.65 -20.42 6.26
C ASN A 52 2.10 -20.81 5.97
N ILE A 53 2.77 -20.00 5.16
CA ILE A 53 4.16 -20.22 4.77
C ILE A 53 4.93 -18.91 4.92
N MET A 54 5.94 -18.89 5.78
CA MET A 54 6.82 -17.74 5.94
C MET A 54 8.29 -18.14 5.84
N GLY A 55 9.07 -17.43 5.03
CA GLY A 55 10.46 -17.83 4.83
C GLY A 55 11.29 -16.86 4.01
N LEU A 56 12.59 -17.14 3.98
CA LEU A 56 13.61 -16.37 3.28
C LEU A 56 14.18 -17.20 2.12
N GLN A 57 14.20 -16.61 0.93
CA GLN A 57 14.84 -17.20 -0.25
C GLN A 57 16.32 -16.82 -0.32
N ASN A 58 17.14 -17.62 -0.99
CA ASN A 58 18.57 -17.38 -1.16
C ASN A 58 18.87 -16.08 -1.93
N GLY A 59 17.91 -15.60 -2.73
CA GLY A 59 17.96 -14.27 -3.35
C GLY A 59 17.72 -13.10 -2.39
N GLY A 60 17.49 -13.34 -1.08
CA GLY A 60 17.31 -12.32 -0.05
C GLY A 60 15.85 -11.90 0.18
N ASN A 61 14.89 -12.46 -0.55
CA ASN A 61 13.48 -12.09 -0.44
C ASN A 61 12.82 -12.83 0.73
N PHE A 62 12.34 -12.08 1.71
CA PHE A 62 11.44 -12.58 2.73
C PHE A 62 9.99 -12.49 2.23
N GLN A 63 9.22 -13.55 2.47
CA GLN A 63 7.85 -13.69 1.97
C GLN A 63 6.95 -14.34 3.03
N ILE A 64 5.69 -13.91 3.06
CA ILE A 64 4.62 -14.50 3.86
C ILE A 64 3.48 -14.83 2.88
N PHE A 65 3.08 -16.09 2.84
CA PHE A 65 1.89 -16.56 2.16
C PHE A 65 0.90 -17.07 3.19
N ASN A 66 -0.35 -16.72 3.01
CA ASN A 66 -1.43 -17.12 3.90
C ASN A 66 -2.70 -17.30 3.07
N ASP A 67 -3.40 -18.41 3.26
CA ASP A 67 -4.64 -18.68 2.51
C ASP A 67 -5.81 -17.79 2.97
N LYS A 68 -5.71 -17.21 4.17
CA LYS A 68 -6.70 -16.31 4.77
C LYS A 68 -6.09 -14.94 5.08
N SER A 69 -6.72 -14.18 5.97
CA SER A 69 -6.26 -12.86 6.42
C SER A 69 -4.95 -12.92 7.24
N ILE A 70 -4.11 -11.91 7.07
CA ILE A 70 -2.96 -11.62 7.94
C ILE A 70 -3.34 -10.40 8.77
N GLU A 71 -3.24 -10.50 10.09
CA GLU A 71 -3.55 -9.40 11.01
C GLU A 71 -2.31 -9.05 11.83
N ILE A 72 -1.96 -7.77 11.89
CA ILE A 72 -0.80 -7.26 12.64
C ILE A 72 -1.32 -6.30 13.69
N TYR A 73 -1.24 -6.72 14.96
CA TYR A 73 -1.64 -5.92 16.11
C TYR A 73 -0.41 -5.53 16.92
N GLY A 74 -0.35 -4.26 17.32
CA GLY A 74 0.50 -3.86 18.42
C GLY A 74 -0.19 -4.18 19.74
N ASN A 75 0.53 -4.82 20.66
CA ASN A 75 0.06 -5.29 21.99
C ASN A 75 -0.87 -4.30 22.74
N GLN A 76 -1.98 -4.80 23.32
CA GLN A 76 -2.98 -4.01 24.05
C GLN A 76 -2.69 -3.80 25.56
N GLU A 77 -1.75 -4.54 26.16
CA GLU A 77 -1.61 -4.56 27.64
C GLU A 77 -0.46 -3.70 28.20
N GLY A 78 0.24 -2.96 27.33
CA GLY A 78 1.34 -2.08 27.75
C GLY A 78 0.85 -0.72 28.26
N LYS A 79 1.39 -0.25 29.39
CA LYS A 79 1.27 1.16 29.81
C LYS A 79 2.08 2.03 28.83
N GLY A 80 1.48 2.45 27.72
CA GLY A 80 2.14 3.30 26.73
C GLY A 80 1.45 3.33 25.37
N GLY A 81 1.93 4.22 24.49
CA GLY A 81 1.52 4.22 23.09
C GLY A 81 2.12 3.01 22.36
N VAL A 82 1.29 2.28 21.63
CA VAL A 82 1.69 1.11 20.87
C VAL A 82 1.55 1.44 19.39
N GLY A 83 2.55 1.09 18.59
CA GLY A 83 2.63 1.50 17.20
C GLY A 83 3.27 0.44 16.31
N ILE A 84 2.98 0.54 15.02
CA ILE A 84 3.60 -0.26 13.96
C ILE A 84 4.29 0.74 13.04
N ASN A 85 5.59 0.58 12.84
CA ASN A 85 6.38 1.40 11.94
C ASN A 85 6.84 0.56 10.75
N LEU A 86 6.56 1.04 9.54
CA LEU A 86 7.05 0.46 8.30
C LEU A 86 8.02 1.47 7.68
N CYS A 87 9.30 1.09 7.53
CA CYS A 87 10.35 1.98 7.05
C CYS A 87 11.23 1.27 6.04
N THR A 88 11.75 2.03 5.07
CA THR A 88 12.73 1.57 4.08
C THR A 88 13.95 2.47 4.11
N PHE A 89 15.07 1.95 3.61
CA PHE A 89 16.35 2.68 3.55
C PHE A 89 16.90 2.65 2.13
N ASN A 90 17.80 3.57 1.80
CA ASN A 90 18.58 3.59 0.55
C ASN A 90 17.74 3.56 -0.74
N GLY A 91 16.64 4.32 -0.77
CA GLY A 91 15.74 4.35 -1.94
C GLY A 91 14.79 3.15 -2.04
N GLY A 92 14.66 2.35 -0.98
CA GLY A 92 13.66 1.29 -0.91
C GLY A 92 12.23 1.85 -0.90
N GLN A 93 11.28 1.07 -1.40
CA GLN A 93 9.88 1.46 -1.57
C GLN A 93 8.95 0.61 -0.71
N ILE A 94 7.90 1.24 -0.17
CA ILE A 94 6.74 0.54 0.39
C ILE A 94 5.61 0.66 -0.63
N ALA A 95 5.21 -0.47 -1.22
CA ALA A 95 4.11 -0.53 -2.17
C ALA A 95 2.92 -1.27 -1.52
N LEU A 96 1.75 -0.61 -1.50
CA LEU A 96 0.49 -1.21 -1.08
C LEU A 96 -0.38 -1.41 -2.32
N THR A 97 -0.69 -2.65 -2.65
CA THR A 97 -1.43 -2.98 -3.88
C THR A 97 -2.51 -4.01 -3.60
N ALA A 98 -3.76 -3.65 -3.88
CA ALA A 98 -4.88 -4.58 -3.89
C ALA A 98 -5.17 -4.99 -5.34
N LYS A 99 -5.09 -6.29 -5.64
CA LYS A 99 -5.36 -6.85 -6.98
C LYS A 99 -6.80 -7.37 -7.06
N GLY A 100 -7.31 -7.54 -8.28
CA GLY A 100 -8.59 -8.22 -8.53
C GLY A 100 -9.83 -7.47 -8.04
N GLY A 101 -9.80 -6.13 -8.04
CA GLY A 101 -10.89 -5.31 -7.51
C GLY A 101 -10.89 -5.15 -5.99
N GLY A 102 -9.81 -5.56 -5.32
CA GLY A 102 -9.61 -5.26 -3.90
C GLY A 102 -9.43 -3.76 -3.63
N GLU A 103 -9.65 -3.36 -2.39
CA GLU A 103 -9.57 -1.98 -1.91
C GLU A 103 -8.44 -1.85 -0.87
N VAL A 104 -7.76 -0.70 -0.85
CA VAL A 104 -6.88 -0.30 0.25
C VAL A 104 -7.61 0.77 1.06
N LEU A 105 -7.98 0.42 2.30
CA LEU A 105 -8.71 1.30 3.19
C LEU A 105 -7.82 1.81 4.33
N ILE A 106 -7.65 3.13 4.42
CA ILE A 106 -6.90 3.79 5.49
C ILE A 106 -7.90 4.55 6.37
N LYS A 107 -8.04 4.12 7.63
CA LYS A 107 -8.94 4.72 8.61
C LYS A 107 -8.19 5.11 9.87
N GLY A 108 -8.52 6.26 10.42
CA GLY A 108 -8.00 6.74 11.70
C GLY A 108 -8.63 8.08 12.06
N ARG A 109 -8.48 8.50 13.31
CA ARG A 109 -8.96 9.83 13.75
C ARG A 109 -8.26 10.98 13.02
N LYS A 110 -6.98 10.79 12.69
CA LYS A 110 -6.15 11.75 11.94
C LYS A 110 -5.20 10.96 11.05
N ILE A 111 -5.13 11.33 9.77
CA ILE A 111 -4.15 10.83 8.81
C ILE A 111 -3.29 12.04 8.40
N VAL A 112 -1.97 11.89 8.43
CA VAL A 112 -1.01 12.94 8.03
C VAL A 112 -0.16 12.39 6.91
N LEU A 113 -0.10 13.12 5.80
CA LEU A 113 0.77 12.84 4.66
C LEU A 113 1.78 13.98 4.59
N GLU A 114 3.06 13.67 4.76
CA GLU A 114 4.15 14.64 4.75
C GLU A 114 5.26 14.10 3.85
N ALA A 115 5.57 14.85 2.79
CA ALA A 115 6.61 14.54 1.82
C ALA A 115 7.02 15.83 1.11
N GLU A 116 8.15 15.80 0.40
CA GLU A 116 8.56 16.89 -0.51
C GLU A 116 7.54 17.04 -1.65
N ASP A 117 7.18 15.92 -2.28
CA ASP A 117 6.17 15.83 -3.33
C ASP A 117 5.10 14.79 -2.99
N ILE A 118 3.83 15.11 -3.27
CA ILE A 118 2.70 14.21 -3.13
C ILE A 118 1.91 14.18 -4.44
N GLU A 119 1.84 13.01 -5.07
CA GLU A 119 1.04 12.77 -6.27
C GLU A 119 -0.15 11.85 -5.97
N ILE A 120 -1.36 12.28 -6.36
CA ILE A 120 -2.59 11.50 -6.21
C ILE A 120 -3.20 11.30 -7.61
N LEU A 121 -3.10 10.08 -8.11
CA LEU A 121 -3.59 9.69 -9.42
C LEU A 121 -4.85 8.82 -9.28
N SER A 122 -5.95 9.22 -9.92
CA SER A 122 -7.18 8.44 -10.00
C SER A 122 -7.73 8.51 -11.41
N SER A 123 -8.14 7.37 -11.97
CA SER A 123 -8.65 7.31 -13.35
C SER A 123 -10.11 7.77 -13.47
N ASN A 124 -10.92 7.53 -12.44
CA ASN A 124 -12.36 7.72 -12.52
C ASN A 124 -12.80 8.93 -11.69
N THR A 125 -12.64 8.83 -10.38
CA THR A 125 -13.13 9.85 -9.44
C THR A 125 -12.10 10.06 -8.35
N LEU A 126 -11.74 11.32 -8.11
CA LEU A 126 -11.07 11.78 -6.90
C LEU A 126 -12.06 12.62 -6.09
N ARG A 127 -12.32 12.23 -4.85
CA ARG A 127 -13.22 12.95 -3.94
C ARG A 127 -12.46 13.37 -2.68
N LEU A 128 -12.48 14.65 -2.37
CA LEU A 128 -11.86 15.23 -1.18
C LEU A 128 -12.98 15.69 -0.23
N GLY A 129 -13.21 14.92 0.84
CA GLY A 129 -14.32 15.13 1.76
C GLY A 129 -15.64 14.48 1.32
N ASP A 130 -16.59 14.40 2.25
CA ASP A 130 -17.96 13.96 2.01
C ASP A 130 -18.95 15.10 2.28
N SER A 131 -20.25 14.81 2.28
CA SER A 131 -21.30 15.80 2.57
C SER A 131 -21.24 16.40 3.99
N SER A 132 -20.47 15.80 4.91
CA SER A 132 -20.27 16.28 6.28
C SER A 132 -18.98 17.07 6.46
N CYS A 133 -18.12 17.10 5.45
CA CYS A 133 -16.87 17.86 5.48
C CYS A 133 -17.16 19.36 5.53
N SER A 134 -16.68 20.02 6.59
CA SER A 134 -16.91 21.46 6.80
C SER A 134 -16.10 22.34 5.87
N SER A 135 -14.85 21.97 5.60
CA SER A 135 -13.93 22.74 4.76
C SER A 135 -12.82 21.85 4.19
N VAL A 136 -12.35 22.22 2.99
CA VAL A 136 -11.15 21.70 2.36
C VAL A 136 -10.25 22.89 2.06
N ASP A 137 -9.15 23.01 2.78
CA ASP A 137 -8.21 24.11 2.65
C ASP A 137 -7.02 23.69 1.78
N ILE A 138 -6.73 24.49 0.74
CA ILE A 138 -5.60 24.26 -0.17
C ILE A 138 -4.74 25.52 -0.15
N TYR A 139 -3.48 25.37 0.27
CA TYR A 139 -2.51 26.45 0.36
C TYR A 139 -1.40 26.24 -0.66
N GLY A 140 -1.05 27.30 -1.39
CA GLY A 140 0.07 27.28 -2.32
C GLY A 140 0.27 28.65 -2.94
N THR A 141 1.50 28.93 -3.37
CA THR A 141 1.79 30.16 -4.13
C THR A 141 1.01 30.18 -5.45
N ARG A 142 0.78 29.00 -6.05
CA ARG A 142 -0.03 28.80 -7.25
C ARG A 142 -0.85 27.54 -7.10
N ILE A 143 -2.12 27.62 -7.47
CA ILE A 143 -3.04 26.49 -7.55
C ILE A 143 -3.60 26.50 -8.97
N HIS A 144 -3.37 25.42 -9.71
CA HIS A 144 -3.84 25.25 -11.07
C HIS A 144 -4.93 24.19 -11.10
N GLY A 145 -6.04 24.51 -11.74
CA GLY A 145 -7.15 23.59 -11.97
C GLY A 145 -7.47 23.56 -13.45
N HIS A 146 -7.38 22.37 -14.07
CA HIS A 146 -7.68 22.16 -15.47
C HIS A 146 -8.82 21.16 -15.57
N GLY A 147 -9.89 21.53 -16.26
CA GLY A 147 -11.04 20.65 -16.49
C GLY A 147 -11.77 21.06 -17.76
N VAL A 148 -12.23 20.08 -18.53
CA VAL A 148 -12.99 20.31 -19.77
C VAL A 148 -14.41 20.80 -19.45
N THR A 149 -14.98 20.33 -18.34
CA THR A 149 -16.31 20.70 -17.87
C THR A 149 -16.35 20.76 -16.35
N GLY A 150 -17.29 21.49 -15.79
CA GLY A 150 -17.50 21.61 -14.35
C GLY A 150 -17.54 23.06 -13.89
N ASN A 151 -18.09 23.26 -12.69
CA ASN A 151 -18.21 24.58 -12.09
C ASN A 151 -17.13 24.74 -11.01
N TYR A 152 -16.15 25.62 -11.25
CA TYR A 152 -15.38 26.21 -10.15
C TYR A 152 -16.25 27.31 -9.53
N PHE A 153 -17.11 26.94 -8.57
CA PHE A 153 -17.91 27.91 -7.84
C PHE A 153 -16.99 28.69 -6.88
N VAL A 154 -16.49 29.84 -7.32
CA VAL A 154 -15.95 30.86 -6.41
C VAL A 154 -17.15 31.48 -5.69
N ARG A 155 -17.14 31.46 -4.35
CA ARG A 155 -18.18 32.02 -3.49
C ARG A 155 -18.74 33.33 -4.05
N GLN A 156 -20.07 33.43 -4.10
CA GLN A 156 -20.77 34.68 -4.38
C GLN A 156 -20.40 35.71 -3.31
N LEU A 157 -19.36 36.49 -3.57
CA LEU A 157 -19.07 37.72 -2.83
C LEU A 157 -20.31 38.58 -2.96
N SER A 158 -20.80 39.10 -1.82
CA SER A 158 -21.97 39.98 -1.74
C SER A 158 -22.01 40.93 -2.94
N ALA A 159 -23.15 40.94 -3.63
CA ALA A 159 -23.33 41.69 -4.87
C ALA A 159 -22.83 43.14 -4.70
N GLY A 160 -21.80 43.51 -5.47
CA GLY A 160 -21.29 44.89 -5.51
C GLY A 160 -19.85 45.13 -5.01
N SER A 161 -19.10 44.12 -4.56
CA SER A 161 -17.68 44.32 -4.23
C SER A 161 -16.83 44.56 -5.50
N LEU A 162 -15.86 45.48 -5.43
CA LEU A 162 -14.92 45.82 -6.50
C LEU A 162 -14.23 44.57 -7.13
N VAL A 163 -14.04 43.54 -6.30
CA VAL A 163 -13.43 42.27 -6.66
C VAL A 163 -14.29 41.48 -7.67
N GLN A 164 -15.62 41.58 -7.58
CA GLN A 164 -16.53 40.95 -8.54
C GLN A 164 -16.37 41.54 -9.95
N ARG A 165 -16.11 42.85 -10.08
CA ARG A 165 -15.86 43.49 -11.38
C ARG A 165 -14.48 43.18 -11.94
N ALA A 166 -13.48 42.95 -11.09
CA ALA A 166 -12.13 42.56 -11.51
C ALA A 166 -12.10 41.14 -12.11
N PHE A 167 -12.97 40.25 -11.64
CA PHE A 167 -13.08 38.87 -12.13
C PHE A 167 -14.36 38.58 -12.94
N ALA A 168 -15.18 39.59 -13.24
CA ALA A 168 -16.40 39.45 -14.05
C ALA A 168 -16.11 38.99 -15.49
N ASN A 169 -14.87 39.17 -15.96
CA ASN A 169 -14.38 38.71 -17.27
C ASN A 169 -13.37 37.55 -17.16
N SER A 170 -13.27 36.88 -15.99
CA SER A 170 -12.45 35.67 -15.89
C SER A 170 -13.15 34.52 -16.60
N HIS A 171 -12.87 34.40 -17.90
CA HIS A 171 -13.17 33.20 -18.67
C HIS A 171 -12.04 32.20 -18.48
N CYS A 172 -12.38 30.94 -18.19
CA CYS A 172 -11.47 29.83 -18.50
C CYS A 172 -11.38 29.77 -20.03
N GLN A 173 -10.27 30.24 -20.57
CA GLN A 173 -9.99 30.11 -22.00
C GLN A 173 -9.53 28.67 -22.23
N GLU A 174 -10.28 27.92 -23.04
CA GLU A 174 -9.82 26.66 -23.60
C GLU A 174 -8.80 27.03 -24.68
N ASP A 175 -7.51 26.83 -24.40
CA ASP A 175 -6.50 26.87 -25.46
C ASP A 175 -6.73 25.63 -26.34
N LEU A 176 -7.54 25.80 -27.39
CA LEU A 176 -7.68 24.83 -28.46
C LEU A 176 -6.31 24.67 -29.16
N PRO A 177 -5.79 23.44 -29.32
CA PRO A 177 -4.54 23.24 -30.03
C PRO A 177 -4.73 23.49 -31.54
N THR A 178 -3.84 24.28 -32.14
CA THR A 178 -3.55 24.24 -33.58
C THR A 178 -2.57 23.13 -33.89
#